data_AF-A0A0R2BD47-F1
#
_entry.id   AF-A0A0R2BD47-F1
#
_cell.length_a   1.000
_cell.length_b   1.000
_cell.length_c   1.000
_cell.angle_alpha   90.00
_cell.angle_beta   90.00
_cell.angle_gamma   90.00
#
_symmetry.space_group_name_H-M   'P 1'
#
loop_
_entity.id
_entity.type
_entity.pdbx_description
1 polymer ?
#
loop_
_entity_poly.entity_id
_entity_poly.type
_entity_poly.pdbx_seq_one_letter_code
_entity_poly.pdbx_strand_id
1 'polypeptide(L)'
;MNLPVLARENSIILRNPNAEHAEYDYTDSPDIHLYEFADGAKETTRVVDEKGKPAGHVTAERSGSTITLSADGLKGSSKVYVHADGNVKEFTLDGGSATLSL
;
A
#
# COMPACT_ATOMS: atom_id res chain seq x y z
N MET A 1 15.83 23.55 2.57
CA MET A 1 16.57 22.37 3.08
C MET A 1 15.73 21.14 2.77
N ASN A 2 16.30 20.11 2.16
CA ASN A 2 15.67 18.81 1.99
C ASN A 2 16.40 17.79 2.88
N LEU A 3 15.64 16.90 3.52
CA LEU A 3 16.18 15.77 4.28
C LEU A 3 15.92 14.50 3.46
N PRO A 4 16.95 13.68 3.19
CA PRO A 4 16.74 12.39 2.55
C PRO A 4 15.90 11.47 3.44
N VAL A 5 14.79 10.97 2.90
CA VAL A 5 13.95 9.93 3.51
C VAL A 5 13.80 8.83 2.46
N LEU A 6 14.14 7.60 2.83
CA LEU A 6 14.17 6.46 1.92
C LEU A 6 13.18 5.41 2.40
N ALA A 7 12.40 4.85 1.47
CA ALA A 7 11.63 3.64 1.71
C ALA A 7 12.52 2.42 1.47
N ARG A 8 12.35 1.38 2.29
CA ARG A 8 13.02 0.10 2.08
C ARG A 8 12.38 -0.63 0.90
N GLU A 9 13.15 -1.43 0.17
CA GLU A 9 12.62 -2.42 -0.78
C GLU A 9 11.58 -3.35 -0.12
N ASN A 10 10.71 -3.96 -0.93
CA ASN A 10 9.66 -4.86 -0.46
C ASN A 10 8.83 -4.24 0.69
N SER A 11 8.42 -2.97 0.55
CA SER A 11 7.68 -2.27 1.60
C SER A 11 6.31 -1.81 1.12
N ILE A 12 5.33 -1.96 2.01
CA ILE A 12 3.96 -1.47 1.83
C ILE A 12 3.75 -0.30 2.80
N ILE A 13 3.43 0.88 2.26
CA ILE A 13 3.14 2.08 3.06
C ILE A 13 1.73 2.56 2.74
N LEU A 14 0.92 2.70 3.79
CA LEU A 14 -0.43 3.27 3.70
C LEU A 14 -0.35 4.75 4.07
N ARG A 15 -0.97 5.62 3.28
CA ARG A 15 -1.00 7.05 3.57
C ARG A 15 -2.35 7.65 3.23
N ASN A 16 -2.74 8.71 3.94
CA ASN A 16 -3.79 9.61 3.49
C ASN A 16 -3.12 10.93 3.07
N PRO A 17 -3.06 11.25 1.77
CA PRO A 17 -2.41 12.48 1.30
C PRO A 17 -3.15 13.76 1.74
N ASN A 18 -4.40 13.64 2.18
CA ASN A 18 -5.26 14.75 2.58
C ASN A 18 -5.48 14.81 4.10
N ALA A 19 -4.76 14.01 4.90
CA ALA A 19 -4.91 14.07 6.35
C ALA A 19 -4.41 15.41 6.91
N GLU A 20 -5.31 16.18 7.52
CA GLU A 20 -4.99 17.46 8.18
C GLU A 20 -4.43 17.26 9.59
N HIS A 21 -4.77 16.13 10.22
CA HIS A 21 -4.36 15.77 11.57
C HIS A 21 -3.79 14.36 11.60
N ALA A 22 -3.00 14.06 12.65
CA ALA A 22 -2.45 12.73 12.85
C ALA A 22 -3.54 11.71 13.23
N GLU A 23 -4.64 12.16 13.83
CA GLU A 23 -5.80 11.33 14.18
C GLU A 23 -6.82 11.38 13.04
N TYR A 24 -6.99 10.25 12.35
CA TYR A 24 -7.97 10.04 11.30
C TYR A 24 -8.28 8.54 11.19
N ASP A 25 -9.35 8.20 10.46
CA ASP A 25 -9.68 6.81 10.17
C ASP A 25 -8.67 6.20 9.18
N TYR A 26 -7.69 5.44 9.70
CA TYR A 26 -6.69 4.76 8.88
C TYR A 26 -7.25 3.68 7.95
N THR A 27 -8.51 3.28 8.14
CA THR A 27 -9.20 2.29 7.30
C THR A 27 -9.93 2.92 6.12
N ASP A 28 -10.10 4.24 6.11
CA ASP A 28 -10.87 4.93 5.08
C ASP A 28 -10.03 5.22 3.83
N SER A 29 -10.11 4.29 2.86
CA SER A 29 -9.54 4.40 1.51
C SER A 29 -8.10 4.97 1.44
N PRO A 30 -7.13 4.46 2.23
CA PRO A 30 -5.76 4.98 2.18
C PRO A 30 -5.10 4.71 0.82
N ASP A 31 -4.25 5.62 0.36
CA ASP A 31 -3.33 5.34 -0.74
C ASP A 31 -2.37 4.22 -0.30
N ILE A 32 -2.20 3.22 -1.17
CA ILE A 32 -1.29 2.07 -0.95
C ILE A 32 -0.05 2.28 -1.81
N HIS A 33 1.13 2.32 -1.18
CA HIS A 33 2.41 2.44 -1.86
C HIS A 33 3.20 1.15 -1.75
N LEU A 34 3.56 0.57 -2.91
CA LEU A 34 4.43 -0.60 -3.00
C LEU A 34 5.79 -0.15 -3.51
N TYR A 35 6.85 -0.42 -2.74
CA TYR A 35 8.22 0.00 -3.09
C TYR A 35 9.09 -1.20 -3.48
N GLU A 36 9.60 -1.16 -4.72
CA GLU A 36 10.65 -2.03 -5.26
C GLU A 36 10.49 -3.50 -4.84
N PHE A 37 9.33 -4.08 -5.15
CA PHE A 37 9.07 -5.49 -4.85
C PHE A 37 9.92 -6.38 -5.75
N ALA A 38 10.80 -7.19 -5.17
CA ALA A 38 11.59 -8.18 -5.91
C ALA A 38 10.71 -9.34 -6.40
N ASP A 39 11.13 -10.03 -7.46
CA ASP A 39 10.41 -11.21 -7.93
C ASP A 39 10.38 -12.30 -6.85
N GLY A 40 9.20 -12.90 -6.62
CA GLY A 40 8.94 -13.85 -5.54
C GLY A 40 8.78 -13.23 -4.14
N ALA A 41 8.90 -11.90 -4.00
CA ALA A 41 8.68 -11.24 -2.71
C ALA A 41 7.20 -11.24 -2.33
N LYS A 42 6.95 -11.51 -1.05
CA LYS A 42 5.63 -11.44 -0.42
C LYS A 42 5.72 -10.72 0.90
N GLU A 43 4.96 -9.65 1.04
CA GLU A 43 4.98 -8.81 2.23
C GLU A 43 3.57 -8.47 2.67
N THR A 44 3.40 -8.31 3.97
CA THR A 44 2.13 -7.95 4.59
C THR A 44 2.35 -6.81 5.58
N THR A 45 1.49 -5.79 5.51
CA THR A 45 1.41 -4.73 6.52
C THR A 45 0.05 -4.75 7.20
N ARG A 46 0.02 -4.33 8.45
CA ARG A 46 -1.19 -4.27 9.26
C ARG A 46 -1.87 -2.92 9.12
N VAL A 47 -3.20 -2.94 9.00
CA VAL A 47 -4.06 -1.77 9.18
C VAL A 47 -4.58 -1.77 10.61
N VAL A 48 -4.56 -0.61 11.27
CA VAL A 48 -5.06 -0.44 12.64
C VAL A 48 -6.23 0.54 12.69
N ASP A 49 -7.05 0.43 13.72
CA ASP A 49 -8.03 1.47 14.05
C ASP A 49 -7.37 2.68 14.75
N GLU A 50 -8.15 3.72 15.01
CA GLU A 50 -7.71 4.95 15.70
C GLU A 50 -7.13 4.68 17.10
N LYS A 51 -7.39 3.51 17.69
CA LYS A 51 -6.90 3.07 18.99
C LYS A 51 -5.70 2.13 18.88
N GLY A 52 -5.16 1.92 17.68
CA GLY A 52 -4.03 1.04 17.41
C GLY A 52 -4.36 -0.46 17.41
N LYS A 53 -5.64 -0.84 17.46
CA LYS A 53 -6.06 -2.24 17.40
C LYS A 53 -6.06 -2.73 15.95
N PRO A 54 -5.78 -4.03 15.70
CA PRO A 54 -5.92 -4.62 14.36
C PRO A 54 -7.29 -4.32 13.74
N ALA A 55 -7.29 -3.77 12.53
CA ALA A 55 -8.47 -3.58 11.71
C ALA A 55 -8.44 -4.42 10.42
N GLY A 56 -7.25 -4.74 9.91
CA GLY A 56 -7.07 -5.61 8.75
C GLY A 56 -5.61 -5.68 8.28
N HIS A 57 -5.39 -6.14 7.06
CA HIS A 57 -4.07 -6.26 6.46
C HIS A 57 -4.08 -5.89 4.98
N VAL A 58 -2.90 -5.50 4.48
CA VAL A 58 -2.62 -5.37 3.06
C VAL A 58 -1.44 -6.27 2.74
N THR A 59 -1.61 -7.18 1.78
CA THR A 59 -0.58 -8.13 1.34
C THR A 59 -0.30 -7.95 -0.14
N ALA A 60 0.97 -7.86 -0.50
CA ALA A 60 1.42 -7.81 -1.89
C ALA A 60 2.38 -8.96 -2.17
N GLU A 61 2.20 -9.63 -3.29
CA GLU A 61 3.03 -10.75 -3.74
C GLU A 61 3.40 -10.56 -5.22
N ARG A 62 4.69 -10.48 -5.53
CA ARG A 62 5.17 -10.36 -6.91
C ARG A 62 5.50 -11.72 -7.50
N SER A 63 4.99 -11.98 -8.70
CA SER A 63 5.36 -13.10 -9.55
C SER A 63 5.63 -12.60 -10.98
N GLY A 64 6.91 -12.59 -11.37
CA GLY A 64 7.39 -12.07 -12.64
C GLY A 64 7.05 -10.58 -12.82
N SER A 65 6.20 -10.31 -13.81
CA SER A 65 5.73 -8.97 -14.17
C SER A 65 4.39 -8.60 -13.54
N THR A 66 3.91 -9.36 -12.56
CA THR A 66 2.61 -9.15 -11.94
C THR A 66 2.73 -9.07 -10.43
N ILE A 67 1.99 -8.15 -9.80
CA ILE A 67 1.79 -8.11 -8.35
C ILE A 67 0.33 -8.45 -8.06
N THR A 68 0.11 -9.43 -7.20
CA THR A 68 -1.20 -9.69 -6.59
C THR A 68 -1.28 -8.91 -5.29
N LEU A 69 -2.22 -7.98 -5.20
CA LEU A 69 -2.49 -7.19 -4.01
C LEU A 69 -3.81 -7.66 -3.39
N SER A 70 -3.83 -7.93 -2.09
CA SER A 70 -5.05 -8.14 -1.33
C SER A 70 -5.12 -7.23 -0.12
N ALA A 71 -6.33 -6.77 0.21
CA ALA A 71 -6.59 -5.98 1.39
C ALA A 71 -7.87 -6.45 2.09
N ASP A 72 -7.81 -6.50 3.41
CA ASP A 72 -8.97 -6.68 4.28
C ASP A 72 -9.04 -5.53 5.28
N GLY A 73 -10.26 -5.19 5.72
CA GLY A 73 -10.49 -4.12 6.68
C GLY A 73 -10.38 -2.69 6.13
N LEU A 74 -10.09 -2.50 4.85
CA LEU A 74 -10.17 -1.20 4.19
C LEU A 74 -11.60 -0.89 3.72
N LYS A 75 -12.00 0.36 3.84
CA LYS A 75 -13.26 0.90 3.33
C LYS A 75 -13.02 1.55 1.97
N GLY A 76 -14.01 1.49 1.10
CA GLY A 76 -13.99 2.18 -0.19
C GLY A 76 -12.95 1.63 -1.17
N SER A 77 -12.47 2.52 -2.04
CA SER A 77 -11.55 2.21 -3.13
C SER A 77 -10.22 2.91 -2.87
N SER A 78 -9.15 2.14 -2.81
CA SER A 78 -7.81 2.67 -2.54
C SER A 78 -7.04 2.86 -3.85
N LYS A 79 -6.34 3.98 -3.99
CA LYS A 79 -5.35 4.14 -5.06
C LYS A 79 -4.10 3.33 -4.71
N VAL A 80 -3.51 2.69 -5.70
CA VAL A 80 -2.29 1.91 -5.53
C VAL A 80 -1.19 2.49 -6.40
N TYR A 81 -0.05 2.81 -5.79
CA TYR A 81 1.13 3.31 -6.47
C TYR A 81 2.24 2.28 -6.36
N VAL A 82 2.70 1.79 -7.51
CA VAL A 82 3.81 0.84 -7.59
C VAL A 82 5.05 1.59 -8.03
N HIS A 83 6.03 1.66 -7.13
CA HIS A 83 7.34 2.27 -7.35
C HIS A 83 8.29 1.15 -7.76
N ALA A 84 8.70 1.13 -9.03
CA ALA A 84 9.59 0.12 -9.59
C ALA A 84 10.48 0.74 -10.67
N ASP A 85 11.77 0.41 -10.64
CA ASP A 85 12.75 0.84 -11.65
C ASP A 85 12.77 2.38 -11.87
N GLY A 86 12.58 3.13 -10.78
CA GLY A 86 12.53 4.59 -10.82
C GLY A 86 11.26 5.19 -11.46
N ASN A 87 10.26 4.37 -11.77
CA ASN A 87 8.96 4.78 -12.29
C ASN A 87 7.85 4.53 -11.28
N VAL A 88 6.73 5.24 -11.44
CA VAL A 88 5.52 5.04 -10.63
C VAL A 88 4.36 4.71 -11.54
N LYS A 89 3.73 3.55 -11.31
CA LYS A 89 2.48 3.14 -11.97
C LYS A 89 1.31 3.27 -10.98
N GLU A 90 0.19 3.80 -11.45
CA GLU A 90 -1.04 3.99 -10.66
C GLU A 90 -2.09 2.95 -11.06
N PHE A 91 -2.75 2.37 -10.06
CA PHE A 91 -3.85 1.43 -10.19
C PHE A 91 -4.93 1.76 -9.15
N THR A 92 -6.04 1.04 -9.21
CA THR A 92 -7.11 1.11 -8.22
C THR A 92 -7.36 -0.27 -7.62
N LEU A 93 -7.53 -0.33 -6.31
CA LEU A 93 -8.03 -1.49 -5.59
C LEU A 93 -9.50 -1.23 -5.22
N ASP A 94 -10.39 -1.78 -6.04
CA ASP A 94 -11.84 -1.77 -5.81
C ASP A 94 -12.27 -3.08 -5.13
N GLY A 95 -12.32 -3.09 -3.80
CA GLY A 95 -12.63 -4.28 -3.01
C GLY A 95 -11.40 -4.95 -2.38
N GLY A 96 -11.45 -6.28 -2.23
CA GLY A 96 -10.47 -7.00 -1.40
C GLY A 96 -9.21 -7.51 -2.10
N SER A 97 -9.15 -7.49 -3.44
CA SER A 97 -7.98 -7.97 -4.19
C SER A 97 -7.90 -7.38 -5.60
N ALA A 98 -6.69 -7.17 -6.10
CA ALA A 98 -6.41 -6.72 -7.47
C ALA A 98 -5.10 -7.33 -8.00
N THR A 99 -5.03 -7.50 -9.31
CA THR A 99 -3.85 -7.95 -10.03
C THR A 99 -3.26 -6.78 -10.82
N LEU A 100 -2.00 -6.45 -10.56
CA LEU A 100 -1.31 -5.26 -11.10
C LEU A 100 -0.22 -5.69 -12.07
N SER A 101 -0.26 -5.21 -13.31
CA SER A 101 0.77 -5.51 -14.32
C SER A 101 1.88 -4.45 -14.32
N LEU A 102 3.11 -4.88 -14.04
CA LEU A 102 4.31 -4.06 -13.91
C LEU A 102 4.86 -3.53 -15.22
#